data_AF-A0A938YPV6-F1
#
_entry.id   AF-A0A938YPV6-F1
#
_cell.length_a   1.000
_cell.length_b   1.000
_cell.length_c   1.000
_cell.angle_alpha   90.00
_cell.angle_beta   90.00
_cell.angle_gamma   90.00
#
_symmetry.space_group_name_H-M   'P 1'
#
loop_
_entity.id
_entity.type
_entity.pdbx_description
1 polymer ?
#
loop_
_entity_poly.entity_id
_entity_poly.type
_entity_poly.pdbx_seq_one_letter_code
_entity_poly.pdbx_strand_id
1 'polypeptide(L)'
;MADFNFDVELRNPCGEQKDHCLNCHSHFMAVRPNIRGVVVTKRFFKDLKDEEKAKAIVRDVLDCSNADFYELHKFEKHLDGCMVFRAKTEGMHIVYCVDKDMRIIFMRVFKNFKEYEKFLDNKRELTKFIMRA
;
A
#
# COMPACT_ATOMS: atom_id res chain seq x y z
N MET A 1 16.50 -12.35 4.97
CA MET A 1 16.77 -10.90 5.05
C MET A 1 15.60 -10.31 5.82
N ALA A 2 15.81 -9.60 6.93
CA ALA A 2 14.73 -9.26 7.86
C ALA A 2 13.72 -8.24 7.27
N ASP A 3 12.52 -8.70 6.95
CA ASP A 3 11.35 -7.84 6.73
C ASP A 3 10.85 -7.31 8.08
N PHE A 4 10.35 -6.08 8.10
CA PHE A 4 9.81 -5.50 9.32
C PHE A 4 8.31 -5.84 9.39
N ASN A 5 7.95 -6.68 10.36
CA ASN A 5 6.55 -6.87 10.74
C ASN A 5 6.10 -5.62 11.49
N PHE A 6 5.09 -4.96 10.93
CA PHE A 6 4.46 -3.82 11.57
C PHE A 6 3.30 -4.37 12.42
N ASP A 7 3.48 -4.46 13.74
CA ASP A 7 2.40 -4.75 14.69
C ASP A 7 1.48 -3.53 14.76
N VAL A 8 0.48 -3.49 13.88
CA VAL A 8 -0.59 -2.51 13.89
C VAL A 8 -1.90 -3.25 14.05
N GLU A 9 -2.63 -2.97 15.13
CA GLU A 9 -4.04 -3.32 15.20
C GLU A 9 -4.79 -2.59 14.09
N LEU A 10 -5.10 -3.32 13.02
CA LEU A 10 -5.92 -2.81 11.92
C LEU A 10 -7.36 -2.64 12.41
N ARG A 11 -7.67 -1.49 13.00
CA ARG A 11 -9.07 -1.11 13.23
C ARG A 11 -9.68 -0.74 11.88
N ASN A 12 -10.96 -1.04 11.68
CA ASN A 12 -11.68 -0.70 10.43
C ASN A 12 -12.54 0.56 10.64
N PRO A 13 -11.98 1.77 10.52
CA PRO A 13 -12.73 3.02 10.67
C PRO A 13 -13.85 3.17 9.62
N CYS A 14 -13.76 2.49 8.47
CA CYS A 14 -14.79 2.55 7.42
C CYS A 14 -16.05 1.71 7.74
N GLY A 15 -16.00 0.85 8.76
CA GLY A 15 -17.19 0.20 9.31
C GLY A 15 -18.09 1.16 10.09
N GLU A 16 -17.51 2.21 10.67
CA GLU A 16 -18.18 3.16 11.58
C GLU A 16 -18.40 4.55 10.94
N GLN A 17 -17.56 4.97 9.99
CA GLN A 17 -17.64 6.28 9.33
C GLN A 17 -17.61 6.15 7.81
N LYS A 18 -18.77 5.85 7.21
CA LYS A 18 -18.93 5.70 5.75
C LYS A 18 -18.82 7.02 4.98
N ASP A 19 -19.12 8.14 5.62
CA ASP A 19 -19.30 9.44 4.94
C ASP A 19 -18.01 10.22 4.65
N HIS A 20 -16.84 9.75 5.11
CA HIS A 20 -15.58 10.50 4.99
C HIS A 20 -14.49 9.84 4.15
N CYS A 21 -14.62 8.58 3.72
CA CYS A 21 -13.55 7.94 2.95
C CYS A 21 -13.66 8.29 1.46
N LEU A 22 -12.65 9.01 0.95
CA LEU A 22 -12.53 9.47 -0.45
C LEU A 22 -12.62 8.33 -1.49
N ASN A 23 -12.55 7.05 -1.10
CA ASN A 23 -12.61 5.89 -1.99
C ASN A 23 -13.31 4.64 -1.41
N CYS A 24 -14.46 4.81 -0.74
CA CYS A 24 -15.34 3.73 -0.25
C CYS A 24 -15.80 2.70 -1.32
N HIS A 25 -15.57 2.96 -2.62
CA HIS A 25 -15.94 2.06 -3.74
C HIS A 25 -14.77 1.24 -4.32
N SER A 26 -13.60 1.28 -3.68
CA SER A 26 -12.39 0.62 -4.21
C SER A 26 -12.38 -0.89 -3.91
N HIS A 27 -11.73 -1.66 -4.79
CA HIS A 27 -11.43 -3.10 -4.60
C HIS A 27 -10.78 -3.38 -3.23
N PHE A 28 -10.11 -2.38 -2.65
CA PHE A 28 -9.49 -2.45 -1.35
C PHE A 28 -10.51 -2.69 -0.22
N MET A 29 -11.71 -2.11 -0.28
CA MET A 29 -12.73 -2.31 0.75
C MET A 29 -13.26 -3.74 0.80
N ALA A 30 -13.20 -4.48 -0.32
CA ALA A 30 -13.56 -5.90 -0.35
C ALA A 30 -12.52 -6.78 0.37
N VAL A 31 -11.25 -6.40 0.33
CA VAL A 31 -10.16 -7.17 0.94
C VAL A 31 -9.80 -6.72 2.35
N ARG A 32 -9.99 -5.43 2.68
CA ARG A 32 -9.58 -4.83 3.95
C ARG A 32 -10.07 -5.60 5.19
N PRO A 33 -11.33 -6.04 5.30
CA PRO A 33 -11.80 -6.79 6.47
C PRO A 33 -11.06 -8.11 6.68
N ASN A 34 -10.44 -8.64 5.63
CA ASN A 34 -9.72 -9.91 5.66
C ASN A 34 -8.21 -9.73 5.90
N ILE A 35 -7.68 -8.50 5.90
CA ILE A 35 -6.24 -8.26 6.06
C ILE A 35 -5.81 -8.66 7.48
N ARG A 36 -4.77 -9.52 7.55
CA ARG A 36 -4.28 -10.13 8.80
C ARG A 36 -2.85 -9.71 9.17
N GLY A 37 -2.18 -8.95 8.32
CA GLY A 37 -0.81 -8.54 8.57
C GLY A 37 -0.33 -7.44 7.64
N VAL A 38 0.68 -6.72 8.10
CA VAL A 38 1.32 -5.61 7.40
C VAL A 38 2.81 -5.91 7.26
N VAL A 39 3.29 -5.91 6.02
CA VAL A 39 4.71 -6.08 5.68
C VAL A 39 5.20 -4.82 4.99
N VAL A 40 6.33 -4.29 5.44
CA VAL A 40 6.98 -3.13 4.80
C VAL A 40 8.36 -3.53 4.31
N THR A 41 8.55 -3.47 3.00
CA THR A 41 9.82 -3.91 2.39
C THR A 41 10.94 -2.91 2.67
N LYS A 42 12.19 -3.38 2.72
CA LYS A 42 13.35 -2.48 2.91
C LYS A 42 13.47 -1.39 1.84
N ARG A 43 13.04 -1.68 0.61
CA ARG A 43 13.14 -0.70 -0.47
C ARG A 43 12.16 0.45 -0.26
N PHE A 44 10.98 0.19 0.31
CA PHE A 44 10.04 1.23 0.71
C PHE A 44 10.69 2.28 1.62
N PHE A 45 11.36 1.84 2.69
CA PHE A 45 12.11 2.74 3.58
C PHE A 45 13.23 3.48 2.85
N LYS A 46 13.99 2.79 1.98
CA LYS A 46 15.08 3.39 1.21
C LYS A 46 14.60 4.44 0.20
N ASP A 47 13.42 4.26 -0.38
CA ASP A 47 12.85 5.22 -1.33
C ASP A 47 12.52 6.56 -0.62
N LEU A 48 12.08 6.50 0.63
CA LEU A 48 11.75 7.68 1.44
C LEU A 48 12.98 8.31 2.12
N LYS A 49 14.00 7.51 2.44
CA LYS A 49 15.21 7.91 3.20
C LYS A 49 14.90 8.52 4.58
N ASP A 50 13.70 8.23 5.09
CA ASP A 50 13.18 8.71 6.37
C ASP A 50 12.26 7.62 6.91
N GLU A 51 12.67 6.99 8.01
CA GLU A 51 11.91 5.90 8.61
C GLU A 51 10.63 6.38 9.26
N GLU A 52 10.65 7.51 9.97
CA GLU A 52 9.46 8.03 10.65
C GLU A 52 8.40 8.47 9.64
N LYS A 53 8.81 9.11 8.54
CA LYS A 53 7.89 9.42 7.42
C LYS A 53 7.32 8.15 6.78
N ALA A 54 8.12 7.09 6.65
CA ALA A 54 7.63 5.81 6.12
C ALA A 54 6.58 5.16 7.04
N LYS A 55 6.81 5.18 8.36
CA LYS A 55 5.87 4.66 9.36
C LYS A 55 4.57 5.47 9.37
N ALA A 56 4.67 6.80 9.28
CA ALA A 56 3.51 7.68 9.20
C ALA A 56 2.67 7.37 7.96
N ILE A 57 3.28 7.32 6.77
CA ILE A 57 2.59 6.97 5.52
C ILE A 57 1.90 5.61 5.61
N VAL A 58 2.57 4.60 6.17
CA VAL A 58 1.97 3.27 6.36
C VAL A 58 0.73 3.36 7.24
N ARG A 59 0.80 4.05 8.38
CA ARG A 59 -0.37 4.28 9.26
C ARG A 59 -1.47 5.02 8.55
N ASP A 60 -1.18 6.12 7.87
CA ASP A 60 -2.19 6.94 7.20
C ASP A 60 -2.92 6.15 6.09
N VAL A 61 -2.18 5.32 5.35
CA VAL A 61 -2.78 4.40 4.35
C VAL A 61 -3.68 3.37 5.02
N LEU A 62 -3.28 2.79 6.16
CA LEU A 62 -4.04 1.76 6.85
C LEU A 62 -5.27 2.30 7.58
N ASP A 63 -5.17 3.49 8.16
CA ASP A 63 -6.25 4.18 8.87
C ASP A 63 -7.24 4.84 7.90
N CYS A 64 -6.93 4.85 6.61
CA CYS A 64 -7.63 5.63 5.60
C CYS A 64 -7.77 7.10 6.00
N SER A 65 -6.73 7.66 6.61
CA SER A 65 -6.70 9.07 7.00
C SER A 65 -6.72 9.91 5.72
N ASN A 66 -7.79 10.68 5.52
CA ASN A 66 -8.06 11.40 4.27
C ASN A 66 -7.32 12.75 4.17
N ALA A 67 -6.54 13.15 5.17
CA ALA A 67 -6.04 14.52 5.26
C ALA A 67 -5.04 14.88 4.13
N ASP A 68 -4.20 13.93 3.71
CA ASP A 68 -3.06 14.24 2.84
C ASP A 68 -3.01 13.46 1.51
N PHE A 69 -3.99 12.59 1.24
CA PHE A 69 -4.03 11.80 0.01
C PHE A 69 -4.96 12.40 -1.05
N TYR A 70 -4.41 12.68 -2.23
CA TYR A 70 -5.19 13.01 -3.42
C TYR A 70 -5.91 11.79 -3.99
N GLU A 71 -5.35 10.61 -3.78
CA GLU A 71 -5.92 9.34 -4.21
C GLU A 71 -5.44 8.26 -3.24
N LEU A 72 -6.38 7.50 -2.68
CA LEU A 72 -6.08 6.43 -1.74
C LEU A 72 -6.67 5.10 -2.22
N HIS A 73 -5.90 4.03 -2.13
CA HIS A 73 -6.32 2.68 -2.52
C HIS A 73 -6.79 2.55 -3.98
N LYS A 74 -6.23 3.33 -4.92
CA LYS A 74 -6.51 3.10 -6.34
C LYS A 74 -6.06 1.70 -6.72
N PHE A 75 -7.00 0.93 -7.26
CA PHE A 75 -6.69 -0.37 -7.82
C PHE A 75 -5.94 -0.21 -9.14
N GLU A 76 -4.80 -0.87 -9.26
CA GLU A 76 -3.97 -0.82 -10.46
C GLU A 76 -4.16 -2.08 -11.31
N LYS A 77 -3.97 -3.27 -10.72
CA LYS A 77 -4.14 -4.55 -11.42
C LYS A 77 -4.06 -5.76 -10.48
N HIS A 78 -4.45 -6.91 -11.02
CA HIS A 78 -4.09 -8.22 -10.48
C HIS A 78 -2.71 -8.66 -10.98
N LEU A 79 -1.91 -9.26 -10.09
CA LEU A 79 -0.63 -9.88 -10.45
C LEU A 79 -0.42 -11.15 -9.63
N ASP A 80 -0.35 -12.30 -10.29
CA ASP A 80 -0.14 -13.62 -9.67
C ASP A 80 -1.08 -13.94 -8.50
N GLY A 81 -2.30 -13.41 -8.54
CA GLY A 81 -3.33 -13.55 -7.50
C GLY A 81 -3.21 -12.54 -6.34
N CYS A 82 -2.32 -11.56 -6.45
CA CYS A 82 -2.25 -10.41 -5.56
C CYS A 82 -2.96 -9.20 -6.20
N MET A 83 -3.51 -8.32 -5.37
CA MET A 83 -4.14 -7.08 -5.81
C MET A 83 -3.18 -5.92 -5.55
N VAL A 84 -2.77 -5.22 -6.62
CA VAL A 84 -1.85 -4.08 -6.53
C VAL A 84 -2.65 -2.79 -6.44
N PHE A 85 -2.25 -1.95 -5.48
CA PHE A 85 -2.88 -0.67 -5.18
C PHE A 85 -1.85 0.47 -5.17
N ARG A 86 -2.37 1.67 -5.33
CA ARG A 86 -1.63 2.92 -5.25
C ARG A 86 -2.28 3.90 -4.29
N ALA A 87 -1.46 4.60 -3.52
CA ALA A 87 -1.82 5.85 -2.87
C ALA A 87 -0.98 7.01 -3.43
N LYS A 88 -1.56 8.20 -3.55
CA LYS A 88 -0.93 9.41 -4.08
C LYS A 88 -1.05 10.55 -3.07
N THR A 89 0.08 11.09 -2.63
CA THR A 89 0.20 12.22 -1.69
C THR A 89 1.44 13.03 -2.02
N GLU A 90 1.43 14.36 -1.85
CA GLU A 90 2.60 15.25 -2.02
C GLU A 90 3.52 14.95 -3.24
N GLY A 91 2.96 14.58 -4.39
CA GLY A 91 3.76 14.22 -5.59
C GLY A 91 4.44 12.83 -5.53
N MET A 92 4.14 12.02 -4.53
CA MET A 92 4.59 10.65 -4.35
C MET A 92 3.52 9.65 -4.79
N HIS A 93 3.98 8.53 -5.33
CA HIS A 93 3.20 7.34 -5.67
C HIS A 93 3.66 6.19 -4.78
N ILE A 94 2.82 5.79 -3.84
CA ILE A 94 3.06 4.74 -2.86
C ILE A 94 2.41 3.47 -3.40
N VAL A 95 3.21 2.45 -3.67
CA VAL A 95 2.73 1.19 -4.27
C VAL A 95 2.80 0.07 -3.24
N TYR A 96 1.68 -0.61 -3.07
CA TYR A 96 1.53 -1.75 -2.17
C TYR A 96 0.60 -2.78 -2.82
N CYS A 97 0.57 -3.98 -2.27
CA CYS A 97 -0.37 -5.01 -2.70
C CYS A 97 -1.00 -5.72 -1.50
N VAL A 98 -2.10 -6.41 -1.74
CA VAL A 98 -2.64 -7.43 -0.84
C VAL A 98 -2.37 -8.79 -1.47
N ASP A 99 -1.67 -9.65 -0.75
CA ASP A 99 -1.34 -11.00 -1.21
C ASP A 99 -2.46 -12.01 -0.93
N LYS A 100 -2.21 -13.29 -1.26
CA LYS A 100 -3.16 -14.38 -1.08
C LYS A 100 -3.39 -14.76 0.38
N ASP A 101 -2.43 -14.48 1.24
CA ASP A 101 -2.49 -14.72 2.68
C ASP A 101 -3.13 -13.53 3.42
N MET A 102 -3.70 -12.59 2.66
CA MET A 102 -4.33 -11.37 3.15
C MET A 102 -3.36 -10.50 3.96
N ARG A 103 -2.12 -10.41 3.51
CA ARG A 103 -1.11 -9.48 4.03
C ARG A 103 -1.03 -8.28 3.08
N ILE A 104 -1.02 -7.08 3.64
CA ILE A 104 -0.69 -5.88 2.87
C ILE A 104 0.81 -5.67 2.85
N ILE A 105 1.40 -5.56 1.66
CA ILE A 105 2.84 -5.47 1.45
C ILE A 105 3.18 -4.11 0.82
N PHE A 106 3.84 -3.24 1.57
CA PHE A 106 4.34 -1.95 1.09
C PHE A 106 5.65 -2.12 0.32
N MET A 107 5.60 -1.92 -0.99
CA MET A 107 6.68 -2.30 -1.90
C MET A 107 7.64 -1.15 -2.19
N ARG A 108 7.13 -0.02 -2.72
CA ARG A 108 7.97 1.08 -3.23
C ARG A 108 7.27 2.43 -3.11
N VAL A 109 8.06 3.49 -3.11
CA VAL A 109 7.60 4.87 -3.26
C VAL A 109 8.31 5.53 -4.44
N PHE A 110 7.56 6.22 -5.30
CA PHE A 110 8.10 6.94 -6.46
C PHE A 110 7.72 8.41 -6.40
N LYS A 111 8.69 9.31 -6.56
CA LYS A 111 8.44 10.76 -6.73
C LYS A 111 8.19 11.16 -8.19
N ASN A 112 8.43 10.24 -9.12
CA ASN A 112 8.30 10.46 -10.55
C ASN A 112 7.26 9.48 -11.13
N PHE A 113 6.26 10.03 -11.82
CA PHE A 113 5.20 9.24 -12.44
C PHE A 113 5.73 8.24 -13.49
N LYS A 114 6.71 8.62 -14.31
CA LYS A 114 7.26 7.74 -15.35
C LYS A 114 8.01 6.55 -14.76
N GLU A 115 8.65 6.71 -13.61
CA GLU A 115 9.31 5.60 -12.91
C GLU A 115 8.30 4.64 -12.31
N TYR A 116 7.22 5.18 -11.74
CA TYR A 116 6.09 4.40 -11.27
C TYR A 116 5.43 3.59 -12.42
N GLU A 117 5.17 4.20 -13.58
CA GLU A 117 4.58 3.49 -14.73
C GLU A 117 5.49 2.35 -15.20
N LYS A 118 6.79 2.63 -15.38
CA LYS A 118 7.77 1.59 -15.74
C LYS A 118 7.82 0.45 -14.72
N PHE A 119 7.72 0.78 -13.43
CA PHE A 119 7.67 -0.22 -12.37
C PHE A 119 6.40 -1.09 -12.48
N LEU A 120 5.25 -0.47 -12.76
CA LEU A 120 4.01 -1.22 -12.99
C LEU A 120 4.12 -2.14 -14.19
N ASP A 121 4.74 -1.72 -15.30
CA ASP A 121 4.89 -2.57 -16.48
C ASP A 121 5.87 -3.75 -16.25
N ASN A 122 6.81 -3.60 -15.31
CA ASN A 122 7.79 -4.64 -15.00
C ASN A 122 7.22 -5.74 -14.08
N LYS A 123 6.38 -6.61 -14.64
CA LYS A 123 5.78 -7.76 -13.93
C LYS A 123 6.80 -8.60 -13.16
N ARG A 124 7.97 -8.88 -13.76
CA ARG A 124 9.03 -9.67 -13.12
C ARG A 124 9.56 -9.03 -11.84
N GLU A 125 9.69 -7.70 -11.82
CA GLU A 125 10.16 -7.00 -10.64
C GLU A 125 9.10 -6.98 -9.54
N LEU A 126 7.83 -6.71 -9.89
CA LEU A 126 6.72 -6.78 -8.94
C LEU A 126 6.58 -8.18 -8.29
N THR A 127 6.61 -9.26 -9.08
CA THR A 127 6.51 -10.63 -8.55
C THR A 127 7.65 -10.95 -7.58
N LYS A 128 8.85 -10.37 -7.75
CA LYS A 128 9.95 -10.55 -6.79
C LYS A 128 9.68 -9.95 -5.41
N PHE A 129 8.87 -8.89 -5.31
CA PHE A 129 8.47 -8.36 -4.00
C PHE A 129 7.41 -9.23 -3.35
N ILE A 130 6.44 -9.68 -4.14
CA ILE A 130 5.33 -10.52 -3.66
C ILE A 130 5.84 -11.88 -3.16
N MET A 131 6.72 -12.56 -3.91
CA MET A 131 7.21 -13.89 -3.55
C MET A 131 8.25 -13.91 -2.42
N ARG A 132 8.75 -12.74 -2.00
CA ARG A 132 9.84 -12.62 -1.01
C ARG A 132 9.45 -11.91 0.27
N ALA A 133 8.19 -11.47 0.38
CA ALA A 133 7.61 -10.82 1.54
C ALA A 133 6.69 -11.81 2.28
#